data_AF-A0A171KR02-F1
#
_entry.id   AF-A0A171KR02-F1
#
_cell.length_a   1.000
_cell.length_b   1.000
_cell.length_c   1.000
_cell.angle_alpha   90.00
_cell.angle_beta   90.00
_cell.angle_gamma   90.00
#
_symmetry.space_group_name_H-M   'P 1'
#
loop_
_entity.id
_entity.type
_entity.pdbx_description
1 polymer ?
#
loop_
_entity_poly.entity_id
_entity_poly.type
_entity_poly.pdbx_seq_one_letter_code
_entity_poly.pdbx_strand_id
1 'polypeptide(L)'
;MMTIHPFAGLERLLMPVFASAAAHAGHLNAIPATGLCGGHPGAGLAAVADDPRPEPPEAPGPNECCESGCVPCVYDLYAEAMQEYREALAAWEQRQAGRR
;
A
#
# COMPACT_ATOMS: atom_id res chain seq x y z
N MET A 1 43.43 13.92 -33.46
CA MET A 1 44.06 12.87 -32.63
C MET A 1 42.97 12.23 -31.77
N MET A 2 42.48 11.07 -32.20
CA MET A 2 41.58 10.21 -31.42
C MET A 2 42.37 9.58 -30.25
N THR A 3 41.83 9.60 -29.05
CA THR A 3 42.17 8.67 -27.95
C THR A 3 40.93 8.63 -27.06
N ILE A 4 39.93 7.80 -27.35
CA ILE A 4 39.79 6.41 -26.87
C ILE A 4 40.21 6.31 -25.40
N HIS A 5 39.25 6.45 -24.48
CA HIS A 5 39.33 5.84 -23.15
C HIS A 5 38.41 4.61 -23.15
N PRO A 6 38.96 3.39 -23.28
CA PRO A 6 38.19 2.16 -23.22
C PRO A 6 37.86 1.79 -21.76
N PHE A 7 36.64 1.30 -21.56
CA PHE A 7 36.16 0.58 -20.38
C PHE A 7 37.21 -0.38 -19.78
N ALA A 8 37.50 -0.29 -18.48
CA ALA A 8 37.82 -1.43 -17.61
C ALA A 8 38.04 -0.94 -16.16
N GLY A 9 37.16 -1.33 -15.23
CA GLY A 9 37.33 -0.98 -13.81
C GLY A 9 36.16 -1.37 -12.92
N LEU A 10 35.54 -2.51 -13.21
CA LEU A 10 34.58 -3.21 -12.38
C LEU A 10 35.37 -3.98 -11.29
N GLU A 11 35.74 -3.33 -10.19
CA GLU A 11 36.49 -3.97 -9.08
C GLU A 11 36.05 -3.33 -7.74
N ARG A 12 34.88 -3.65 -7.19
CA ARG A 12 34.73 -4.71 -6.17
C ARG A 12 35.79 -4.65 -5.05
N LEU A 13 35.81 -3.57 -4.26
CA LEU A 13 36.34 -3.63 -2.90
C LEU A 13 35.34 -3.01 -1.88
N LEU A 14 34.74 -3.92 -1.09
CA LEU A 14 34.21 -3.75 0.27
C LEU A 14 33.05 -2.73 0.46
N MET A 15 31.75 -3.08 0.44
CA MET A 15 30.99 -3.82 1.48
C MET A 15 31.60 -3.78 2.91
N PRO A 16 30.85 -3.62 4.02
CA PRO A 16 29.41 -3.31 4.20
C PRO A 16 29.12 -2.36 5.39
N VAL A 17 28.40 -1.25 5.20
CA VAL A 17 27.74 -0.51 6.31
C VAL A 17 26.43 -1.23 6.69
N PHE A 18 26.53 -2.52 6.99
CA PHE A 18 25.41 -3.37 7.44
C PHE A 18 25.79 -4.21 8.66
N ALA A 19 26.70 -3.69 9.49
CA ALA A 19 27.08 -4.28 10.77
C ALA A 19 26.76 -3.30 11.91
N SER A 20 25.49 -3.25 12.31
CA SER A 20 25.13 -2.81 13.66
C SER A 20 23.94 -3.62 14.15
N ALA A 21 24.24 -4.87 14.49
CA ALA A 21 23.43 -5.69 15.37
C ALA A 21 23.65 -5.20 16.80
N ALA A 22 22.77 -4.31 17.27
CA ALA A 22 22.61 -4.02 18.70
C ALA A 22 21.26 -4.61 19.14
N ALA A 23 21.37 -5.75 19.80
CA ALA A 23 20.26 -6.46 20.42
C ALA A 23 19.60 -5.60 21.50
N HIS A 24 18.43 -5.04 21.20
CA HIS A 24 17.50 -4.62 22.24
C HIS A 24 16.69 -5.84 22.68
N ALA A 25 17.26 -6.59 23.63
CA ALA A 25 16.52 -7.56 24.41
C ALA A 25 15.57 -6.81 25.36
N GLY A 26 14.38 -6.50 24.86
CA GLY A 26 13.30 -5.85 25.60
C GLY A 26 12.01 -6.64 25.47
N HIS A 27 11.78 -7.56 26.41
CA HIS A 27 10.47 -8.00 26.91
C HIS A 27 9.33 -8.11 25.87
N LEU A 28 9.38 -9.17 25.06
CA LEU A 28 8.20 -9.78 24.44
C LEU A 28 7.28 -10.29 25.56
N ASN A 29 6.42 -9.38 26.05
CA ASN A 29 5.26 -9.74 26.83
C ASN A 29 4.34 -10.56 25.91
N ALA A 30 4.22 -11.85 26.21
CA ALA A 30 3.38 -12.78 25.47
C ALA A 30 1.90 -12.38 25.66
N ILE A 31 1.39 -11.53 24.77
CA ILE A 31 -0.04 -11.29 24.63
C ILE A 31 -0.66 -12.63 24.18
N PRO A 32 -1.55 -13.27 24.95
CA PRO A 32 -2.25 -14.44 24.45
C PRO A 32 -3.13 -14.02 23.28
N ALA A 33 -2.79 -14.48 22.07
CA ALA A 33 -3.51 -14.24 20.82
C ALA A 33 -4.88 -14.97 20.74
N THR A 34 -5.56 -15.15 21.87
CA THR A 34 -6.97 -15.60 21.94
C THR A 34 -7.85 -14.38 22.12
N GLY A 35 -7.85 -13.56 21.07
CA GLY A 35 -8.71 -12.40 20.87
C GLY A 35 -8.95 -12.21 19.37
N LEU A 36 -9.21 -13.31 18.68
CA LEU A 36 -9.79 -13.34 17.34
C LEU A 36 -11.23 -12.82 17.43
N CYS A 37 -11.35 -11.51 17.63
CA CYS A 37 -12.60 -10.79 17.47
C CYS A 37 -12.86 -10.64 15.97
N GLY A 38 -13.72 -11.51 15.44
CA GLY A 38 -14.53 -11.22 14.27
C GLY A 38 -13.83 -11.39 12.92
N GLY A 39 -14.01 -12.57 12.33
CA GLY A 39 -13.84 -12.75 10.90
C GLY A 39 -14.72 -11.76 10.13
N HIS A 40 -14.09 -10.92 9.31
CA HIS A 40 -14.77 -10.22 8.23
C HIS A 40 -14.79 -11.16 7.01
N PRO A 41 -15.97 -11.63 6.53
CA PRO A 41 -16.07 -12.17 5.19
C PRO A 41 -16.13 -10.98 4.21
N GLY A 42 -15.02 -10.28 4.04
CA GLY A 42 -14.88 -9.19 3.07
C GLY A 42 -14.41 -9.73 1.73
N ALA A 43 -15.33 -10.29 0.94
CA ALA A 43 -15.32 -10.30 -0.54
C ALA A 43 -13.97 -10.42 -1.31
N GLY A 44 -13.04 -11.26 -0.85
CA GLY A 44 -11.68 -11.31 -1.45
C GLY A 44 -11.45 -12.36 -2.54
N LEU A 45 -12.32 -13.36 -2.70
CA LEU A 45 -12.03 -14.50 -3.61
C LEU A 45 -12.81 -14.50 -4.93
N ALA A 46 -13.98 -13.87 -5.01
CA ALA A 46 -14.82 -13.91 -6.21
C ALA A 46 -14.40 -12.89 -7.29
N ALA A 47 -13.61 -11.89 -6.93
CA ALA A 47 -13.20 -10.81 -7.84
C ALA A 47 -12.20 -11.24 -8.92
N VAL A 48 -11.53 -12.39 -8.78
CA VAL A 48 -10.39 -12.76 -9.64
C VAL A 48 -10.84 -13.31 -11.01
N ALA A 49 -12.03 -13.91 -11.13
CA ALA A 49 -12.47 -14.54 -12.38
C ALA A 49 -13.15 -13.56 -13.35
N ASP A 50 -13.95 -12.62 -12.83
CA ASP A 50 -14.77 -11.73 -13.65
C ASP A 50 -14.12 -10.34 -13.86
N ASP A 51 -13.05 -10.02 -13.12
CA ASP A 51 -12.41 -8.68 -13.03
C ASP A 51 -13.47 -7.56 -13.05
N PRO A 52 -14.39 -7.55 -12.07
CA PRO A 52 -15.47 -6.58 -12.04
C PRO A 52 -14.92 -5.17 -11.89
N ARG A 53 -15.68 -4.18 -12.38
CA ARG A 53 -15.33 -2.77 -12.21
C ARG A 53 -15.24 -2.44 -10.72
N PRO A 54 -14.21 -1.71 -10.26
CA PRO A 54 -14.15 -1.26 -8.86
C PRO A 54 -15.34 -0.36 -8.55
N GLU A 55 -15.83 -0.45 -7.31
CA GLU A 55 -16.93 0.36 -6.78
C GLU A 55 -16.35 1.61 -6.10
N PRO A 56 -16.94 2.81 -6.31
CA PRO A 56 -16.54 4.00 -5.59
C PRO A 56 -16.78 3.86 -4.07
N PRO A 57 -15.93 4.47 -3.23
CA PRO A 57 -16.17 4.51 -1.79
C PRO A 57 -17.43 5.33 -1.47
N GLU A 58 -18.09 4.97 -0.38
CA GLU A 58 -19.25 5.71 0.11
C GLU A 58 -18.82 7.09 0.64
N ALA A 59 -19.56 8.13 0.24
CA ALA A 59 -19.29 9.48 0.71
C ALA A 59 -19.71 9.61 2.17
N PRO A 60 -18.86 10.22 3.03
CA PRO A 60 -19.19 10.37 4.44
C PRO A 60 -20.38 11.32 4.63
N GLY A 61 -21.21 11.01 5.63
CA GLY A 61 -22.35 11.82 6.01
C GLY A 61 -21.93 13.19 6.58
N PRO A 62 -22.78 14.22 6.50
CA PRO A 62 -22.46 15.56 7.02
C PRO A 62 -22.22 15.58 8.53
N ASN A 63 -22.81 14.64 9.26
CA ASN A 63 -22.69 14.49 10.71
C ASN A 63 -21.59 13.50 11.15
N GLU A 64 -20.83 12.95 10.21
CA GLU A 64 -19.67 12.09 10.52
C GLU A 64 -18.38 12.91 10.69
N CYS A 65 -18.35 14.12 10.13
CA CYS A 65 -17.32 15.09 10.42
C CYS A 65 -17.60 15.73 11.79
N CYS A 66 -16.62 15.65 12.71
CA CYS A 66 -16.74 16.27 14.03
C CYS A 66 -16.70 17.82 13.98
N GLU A 67 -16.29 18.41 12.84
CA GLU A 67 -16.16 19.86 12.59
C GLU A 67 -15.33 20.65 13.63
N SER A 68 -14.71 19.95 14.58
CA SER A 68 -14.01 20.51 15.74
C SER A 68 -12.49 20.38 15.65
N GLY A 69 -11.98 19.97 14.48
CA GLY A 69 -10.54 19.79 14.22
C GLY A 69 -9.97 18.44 14.63
N CYS A 70 -10.79 17.38 14.68
CA CYS A 70 -10.29 16.01 14.89
C CYS A 70 -9.37 15.56 13.74
N VAL A 71 -8.29 14.85 14.08
CA VAL A 71 -7.36 14.24 13.12
C VAL A 71 -7.35 12.73 13.34
N PRO A 72 -7.54 11.91 12.27
CA PRO A 72 -7.79 12.29 10.88
C PRO A 72 -9.24 12.75 10.62
N CYS A 73 -9.44 13.72 9.72
CA CYS A 73 -10.78 14.11 9.28
C CYS A 73 -11.37 13.00 8.40
N VAL A 74 -12.67 12.70 8.53
CA VAL A 74 -13.35 11.69 7.70
C VAL A 74 -13.27 12.04 6.21
N TYR A 75 -13.27 13.34 5.87
CA TYR A 75 -13.11 13.80 4.50
C TYR A 75 -11.69 13.58 3.96
N ASP A 76 -10.67 13.59 4.82
CA ASP A 76 -9.28 13.29 4.42
C ASP A 76 -9.17 11.80 4.07
N LEU A 77 -9.70 10.92 4.94
CA LEU A 77 -9.75 9.48 4.69
C LEU A 77 -10.55 9.15 3.43
N TYR A 78 -11.68 9.82 3.22
CA TYR A 78 -12.47 9.68 1.99
C TYR A 78 -11.70 10.14 0.75
N ALA A 79 -10.97 11.26 0.84
CA ALA A 79 -10.17 11.77 -0.26
C ALA A 79 -9.05 10.80 -0.65
N GLU A 80 -8.42 10.14 0.33
CA GLU A 80 -7.43 9.08 0.13
C GLU A 80 -8.06 7.85 -0.53
N ALA A 81 -9.16 7.33 0.00
CA ALA A 81 -9.90 6.22 -0.61
C ALA A 81 -10.35 6.52 -2.06
N MET A 82 -10.73 7.77 -2.34
CA MET A 82 -11.05 8.24 -3.68
C MET A 82 -9.84 8.31 -4.62
N GLN A 83 -8.60 8.44 -4.11
CA GLN A 83 -7.41 8.28 -4.96
C GLN A 83 -7.23 6.82 -5.35
N GLU A 84 -7.26 5.92 -4.36
CA GLU A 84 -7.10 4.48 -4.58
C GLU A 84 -8.14 3.94 -5.56
N TYR A 85 -9.40 4.37 -5.41
CA TYR A 85 -10.47 4.03 -6.34
C TYR A 85 -10.16 4.49 -7.78
N ARG A 86 -9.67 5.72 -7.95
CA ARG A 86 -9.33 6.26 -9.28
C ARG A 86 -8.19 5.49 -9.93
N GLU A 87 -7.17 5.11 -9.16
CA GLU A 87 -6.07 4.29 -9.62
C GLU A 87 -6.54 2.88 -10.03
N ALA A 88 -7.36 2.25 -9.18
CA ALA A 88 -7.94 0.94 -9.46
C ALA A 88 -8.83 0.98 -10.72
N LEU A 89 -9.64 2.03 -10.87
CA LEU A 89 -10.51 2.22 -12.03
C LEU A 89 -9.69 2.38 -13.31
N ALA A 90 -8.64 3.21 -13.30
CA ALA A 90 -7.77 3.40 -14.45
C ALA A 90 -7.07 2.08 -14.86
N ALA A 91 -6.58 1.31 -13.88
CA ALA A 91 -5.97 0.01 -14.14
C ALA A 91 -6.98 -0.99 -14.71
N TRP A 92 -8.21 -0.97 -14.22
CA TRP A 92 -9.31 -1.80 -14.75
C TRP A 92 -9.64 -1.41 -16.20
N GLU A 93 -9.80 -0.12 -16.51
CA GLU A 93 -10.08 0.37 -17.86
C GLU A 93 -9.02 -0.06 -18.88
N GLN A 94 -7.74 -0.04 -18.48
CA GLN A 94 -6.65 -0.54 -19.33
C GLN A 94 -6.77 -2.04 -19.64
N ARG A 95 -7.13 -2.87 -18.64
CA ARG A 95 -7.36 -4.32 -18.85
C ARG A 95 -8.56 -4.57 -19.76
N GLN A 96 -9.63 -3.78 -19.61
CA GLN A 96 -10.84 -3.91 -20.43
C GLN A 96 -10.65 -3.40 -21.86
N ALA A 97 -9.80 -2.39 -22.08
CA ALA A 97 -9.48 -1.89 -23.40
C ALA A 97 -8.82 -2.96 -24.29
N GLY A 98 -8.03 -3.86 -23.69
CA GLY A 98 -7.48 -5.03 -24.41
C GLY A 98 -8.46 -6.19 -24.59
N ARG A 99 -9.61 -6.16 -23.90
CA ARG A 99 -10.67 -7.20 -23.96
C ARG A 99 -11.78 -6.86 -24.96
N ARG A 100 -12.02 -5.57 -25.22
CA ARG A 100 -12.99 -5.07 -26.19
C ARG A 100 -12.48 -5.19 -27.63
#